data_AF-A0A1X0QRI4-F1
#
_entry.id   AF-A0A1X0QRI4-F1
#
_cell.length_a   1.000
_cell.length_b   1.000
_cell.length_c   1.000
_cell.angle_alpha   90.00
_cell.angle_beta   90.00
_cell.angle_gamma   90.00
#
_symmetry.space_group_name_H-M   'P 1'
#
loop_
_entity.id
_entity.type
_entity.pdbx_description
1 polymer ?
#
loop_
_entity_poly.entity_id
_entity_poly.type
_entity_poly.pdbx_seq_one_letter_code
_entity_poly.pdbx_strand_id
1 'polypeptide(L)'
;YIKDGISYSGRLKRKYEAALHEKGHHEESVTPIKEPPDIPSSSTCTVDTSAMQFVEAYIEKNNDRSIDWRHCFNTGVKQGFIKKYATKENLRVVYSRYKKRK
;
A
#
# COMPACT_ATOMS: atom_id res chain seq x y z
N TYR A 1 21.50 -25.37 27.13
CA TYR A 1 20.66 -24.63 26.16
C TYR A 1 20.05 -23.34 26.71
N ILE A 2 19.12 -23.38 27.69
CA ILE A 2 18.49 -22.14 28.20
C ILE A 2 19.52 -21.22 28.92
N LYS A 3 20.42 -21.81 29.70
CA LYS A 3 21.50 -21.07 30.42
C LYS A 3 22.47 -20.36 29.46
N ASP A 4 22.75 -20.99 28.31
CA ASP A 4 23.68 -20.45 27.31
C ASP A 4 23.06 -19.26 26.57
N GLY A 5 21.75 -19.30 26.31
CA GLY A 5 21.00 -18.21 25.69
C GLY A 5 20.94 -16.95 26.56
N ILE A 6 20.74 -17.10 27.87
CA ILE A 6 20.71 -15.97 28.82
C ILE A 6 22.11 -15.33 28.94
N SER A 7 23.17 -16.14 28.93
CA SER A 7 24.55 -15.65 28.95
C SER A 7 24.90 -14.89 27.66
N TYR A 8 24.51 -15.43 26.51
CA TYR A 8 24.75 -14.81 25.21
C TYR A 8 24.04 -13.46 25.07
N SER A 9 22.75 -13.40 25.40
CA SER A 9 21.97 -12.16 25.31
C SER A 9 22.48 -11.09 26.29
N GLY A 10 22.88 -11.48 27.50
CA GLY A 10 23.50 -10.58 28.48
C GLY A 10 24.83 -10.01 27.99
N ARG A 11 25.68 -10.85 27.39
CA ARG A 11 26.97 -10.42 26.83
C ARG A 11 26.79 -9.50 25.62
N LEU A 12 25.78 -9.77 24.79
CA LEU A 12 25.47 -8.95 23.62
C LEU A 12 24.97 -7.55 24.04
N LYS A 13 24.07 -7.48 25.04
CA LYS A 13 23.54 -6.20 25.55
C LYS A 13 24.66 -5.28 26.06
N ARG A 14 25.59 -5.80 26.85
CA ARG A 14 26.73 -5.01 27.37
C ARG A 14 27.64 -4.46 26.27
N LYS A 15 27.81 -5.18 25.15
CA LYS A 15 28.61 -4.69 24.02
C LYS A 15 27.97 -3.47 23.35
N TYR A 16 26.66 -3.49 23.16
CA TYR A 16 25.95 -2.35 22.57
C TYR A 16 25.94 -1.14 23.51
N GLU A 17 25.75 -1.35 24.82
CA GLU A 17 25.83 -0.28 25.82
C GLU A 17 27.24 0.34 25.88
N ALA A 18 28.30 -0.47 25.84
CA ALA A 18 29.67 0.03 25.80
C ALA A 18 29.97 0.81 24.51
N ALA A 19 29.51 0.33 23.35
CA ALA A 19 29.69 1.03 22.08
C ALA A 19 28.96 2.38 22.04
N LEU A 20 27.83 2.52 22.74
CA LEU A 20 27.12 3.80 22.88
C LEU A 20 27.86 4.77 23.81
N HIS A 21 28.48 4.28 24.88
CA HIS A 21 29.25 5.11 25.81
C HIS A 21 30.64 5.51 25.30
N GLU A 22 31.30 4.69 24.47
CA GLU A 22 32.56 5.09 23.80
C GLU A 22 32.35 6.16 22.72
N LYS A 23 31.12 6.31 22.21
CA LYS A 23 30.78 7.33 21.20
C LYS A 23 30.47 8.71 21.80
N GLY A 24 31.01 8.99 22.99
CA GLY A 24 30.83 10.26 23.73
C GLY A 24 31.90 11.33 23.48
N HIS A 25 32.81 11.16 22.50
CA HIS A 25 33.80 12.18 22.13
C HIS A 25 34.10 12.19 20.62
N HIS A 26 33.05 12.22 19.80
CA HIS A 26 33.18 12.74 18.45
C HIS A 26 32.14 13.85 18.31
N GLU A 27 32.59 15.10 18.30
CA GLU A 27 31.82 16.19 17.74
C GLU A 27 31.70 15.93 16.23
N GLU A 28 30.81 15.01 15.86
CA GLU A 28 30.28 14.94 14.51
C GLU A 28 29.45 16.21 14.35
N SER A 29 29.94 17.13 13.53
CA SER A 29 29.19 18.29 13.07
C SER A 29 27.88 17.79 12.44
N VAL A 30 26.81 17.77 13.25
CA VAL A 30 25.49 17.38 12.81
C VAL A 30 25.05 18.43 11.80
N THR A 31 25.10 18.08 10.51
CA THR A 31 24.39 18.85 9.50
C THR A 31 22.92 18.85 9.88
N PRO A 32 22.28 20.03 10.04
CA PRO A 32 20.86 20.10 10.32
C PRO A 32 20.10 19.30 9.27
N ILE A 33 19.33 18.30 9.71
CA ILE A 33 18.41 17.56 8.84
C ILE A 33 17.47 18.60 8.22
N LYS A 34 17.61 18.82 6.91
CA LYS A 34 16.58 19.53 6.17
C LYS A 34 15.39 18.61 6.08
N GLU A 35 14.25 19.11 6.52
CA GLU A 35 12.97 18.43 6.39
C GLU A 35 12.77 18.05 4.91
N PRO A 36 12.52 16.77 4.60
CA PRO A 36 12.26 16.37 3.22
C PRO A 36 11.03 17.14 2.72
N PRO A 37 11.01 17.55 1.44
CA PRO A 37 9.88 18.26 0.88
C PRO A 37 8.60 17.44 1.08
N ASP A 38 7.55 18.10 1.55
CA ASP A 38 6.22 17.50 1.72
C ASP A 38 5.82 16.82 0.42
N ILE A 39 5.77 15.49 0.45
CA ILE A 39 5.24 14.73 -0.67
C ILE A 39 3.75 15.07 -0.70
N PRO A 40 3.22 15.64 -1.80
CA PRO A 40 1.80 15.91 -1.86
C PRO A 40 1.07 14.58 -1.66
N SER A 41 0.41 14.45 -0.52
CA SER A 41 -0.40 13.27 -0.13
C SER A 41 -1.59 13.04 -1.08
N SER A 42 -1.75 13.93 -2.06
CA SER A 42 -2.58 13.76 -3.24
C SER A 42 -1.94 12.77 -4.23
N SER A 43 -1.84 11.49 -3.82
CA SER A 43 -2.01 10.43 -4.80
C SER A 43 -3.51 10.34 -5.09
N THR A 44 -4.01 11.31 -5.86
CA THR A 44 -5.33 11.23 -6.45
C THR A 44 -5.28 10.08 -7.43
N CYS A 45 -5.58 8.87 -6.92
CA CYS A 45 -5.86 7.71 -7.74
C CYS A 45 -6.98 8.14 -8.68
N THR A 46 -6.62 8.48 -9.92
CA THR A 46 -7.55 8.93 -10.95
C THR A 46 -8.42 7.73 -11.28
N VAL A 47 -9.52 7.60 -10.56
CA VAL A 47 -10.52 6.57 -10.82
C VAL A 47 -11.00 6.80 -12.23
N ASP A 48 -10.82 5.80 -13.08
CA ASP A 48 -11.25 5.87 -14.46
C ASP A 48 -12.77 5.83 -14.50
N THR A 49 -13.39 6.98 -14.71
CA THR A 49 -14.85 7.13 -14.73
C THR A 49 -15.49 6.27 -15.82
N SER A 50 -14.81 6.05 -16.95
CA SER A 50 -15.29 5.19 -18.03
C SER A 50 -15.40 3.73 -17.58
N ALA A 51 -14.41 3.24 -16.83
CA ALA A 51 -14.42 1.89 -16.27
C ALA A 51 -15.50 1.74 -15.19
N MET A 52 -15.70 2.76 -14.34
CA MET A 52 -16.74 2.72 -13.32
C MET A 52 -18.15 2.70 -13.93
N GLN A 53 -18.41 3.52 -14.95
CA GLN A 53 -19.69 3.53 -15.67
C GLN A 53 -19.97 2.18 -16.34
N PHE A 54 -18.96 1.56 -16.95
CA PHE A 54 -19.11 0.21 -17.51
C PHE A 54 -19.48 -0.82 -16.44
N VAL A 55 -18.82 -0.78 -15.27
CA VAL A 55 -19.14 -1.69 -14.17
C VAL A 55 -20.56 -1.45 -13.63
N GLU A 56 -21.00 -0.19 -13.50
CA GLU A 56 -22.38 0.14 -13.10
C GLU A 56 -23.40 -0.42 -14.10
N ALA A 57 -23.23 -0.17 -15.40
CA ALA A 57 -24.11 -0.70 -16.44
C ALA A 57 -24.14 -2.25 -16.46
N TYR A 58 -23.01 -2.89 -16.14
CA TYR A 58 -22.93 -4.35 -16.03
C TYR A 58 -23.68 -4.88 -14.80
N ILE A 59 -23.68 -4.16 -13.68
CA ILE A 59 -24.45 -4.52 -12.47
C ILE A 59 -25.95 -4.36 -12.72
N GLU A 60 -26.36 -3.24 -13.32
CA GLU A 60 -27.76 -2.97 -13.67
C GLU A 60 -28.34 -4.09 -14.54
N LYS A 61 -27.57 -4.54 -15.53
CA LYS A 61 -27.97 -5.67 -16.40
C LYS A 61 -28.14 -7.00 -15.64
N ASN A 62 -27.48 -7.16 -14.49
CA ASN A 62 -27.55 -8.36 -13.65
C ASN A 62 -28.59 -8.26 -12.52
N ASN A 63 -29.44 -7.23 -12.51
CA ASN A 63 -30.49 -7.00 -11.49
C ASN A 63 -29.93 -7.04 -10.05
N ASP A 64 -28.80 -6.38 -9.79
CA ASP A 64 -28.14 -6.32 -8.47
C ASP A 64 -27.76 -7.68 -7.86
N ARG A 65 -27.79 -8.77 -8.64
CA ARG A 65 -27.20 -10.04 -8.21
C ARG A 65 -25.68 -9.89 -8.08
N SER A 66 -25.08 -10.74 -7.23
CA SER A 66 -23.64 -10.80 -7.04
C SER A 66 -22.91 -10.75 -8.37
N ILE A 67 -22.16 -9.67 -8.60
CA ILE A 67 -21.48 -9.44 -9.87
C ILE A 67 -20.37 -10.47 -10.06
N ASP A 68 -20.30 -11.10 -11.24
CA ASP A 68 -19.12 -11.89 -11.60
C ASP A 68 -18.01 -10.94 -12.06
N TRP A 69 -17.17 -10.53 -11.11
CA TRP A 69 -16.02 -9.67 -11.34
C TRP A 69 -15.04 -10.21 -12.38
N ARG A 70 -14.92 -11.54 -12.52
CA ARG A 70 -14.03 -12.14 -13.51
C ARG A 70 -14.59 -11.92 -14.91
N HIS A 71 -15.89 -12.17 -15.09
CA HIS A 71 -16.53 -11.95 -16.38
C HIS A 71 -16.56 -10.46 -16.75
N CYS A 72 -16.96 -9.59 -15.82
CA CYS A 72 -16.96 -8.14 -15.98
C CYS A 72 -15.59 -7.58 -16.37
N PHE A 73 -14.52 -8.02 -15.69
CA PHE A 73 -13.16 -7.61 -16.02
C PHE A 73 -12.77 -8.04 -17.44
N ASN A 74 -12.99 -9.31 -17.78
CA ASN A 74 -12.63 -9.83 -19.10
C ASN A 74 -13.41 -9.16 -20.24
N THR A 75 -14.70 -8.90 -20.06
CA THR A 75 -15.51 -8.22 -21.08
C THR A 75 -15.10 -6.75 -21.22
N GLY A 76 -14.89 -6.04 -20.12
CA GLY A 76 -14.44 -4.65 -20.16
C GLY A 76 -13.03 -4.48 -20.72
N VAL A 77 -12.12 -5.45 -20.52
CA VAL A 77 -10.80 -5.47 -21.18
C VAL A 77 -10.96 -5.68 -22.68
N LYS A 78 -11.77 -6.67 -23.11
CA LYS A 78 -12.04 -6.94 -24.54
C LYS A 78 -12.66 -5.75 -25.26
N GLN A 79 -13.56 -5.03 -24.60
CA GLN A 79 -14.22 -3.84 -25.14
C GLN A 79 -13.37 -2.57 -24.99
N GLY A 80 -12.25 -2.62 -24.28
CA GLY A 80 -11.34 -1.50 -24.10
C GLY A 80 -11.75 -0.47 -23.04
N PHE A 81 -12.80 -0.74 -22.25
CA PHE A 81 -13.22 0.09 -21.12
C PHE A 81 -12.32 -0.08 -19.89
N ILE A 82 -11.66 -1.23 -19.75
CA ILE A 82 -10.77 -1.55 -18.62
C ILE A 82 -9.34 -1.68 -19.15
N LYS A 83 -8.55 -0.60 -19.04
CA LYS A 83 -7.14 -0.58 -19.47
C LYS A 83 -6.15 -0.38 -18.32
N LYS A 84 -6.53 0.39 -17.30
CA LYS A 84 -5.65 0.77 -16.17
C LYS A 84 -5.60 -0.25 -15.04
N TYR A 85 -6.45 -1.27 -15.07
CA TYR A 85 -6.60 -2.24 -14.00
C TYR A 85 -5.85 -3.52 -14.35
N ALA A 86 -4.84 -3.87 -13.56
CA ALA A 86 -4.04 -5.08 -13.77
C ALA A 86 -4.80 -6.38 -13.42
N THR A 87 -5.72 -6.32 -12.45
CA THR A 87 -6.45 -7.49 -11.96
C THR A 87 -7.92 -7.16 -11.68
N LYS A 88 -8.78 -8.18 -11.72
CA LYS A 88 -10.19 -8.06 -11.28
C LYS A 88 -10.32 -7.56 -9.84
N GLU A 89 -9.37 -7.90 -8.98
CA GLU A 89 -9.40 -7.53 -7.56
C GLU A 89 -9.10 -6.05 -7.39
N ASN A 90 -8.15 -5.50 -8.18
CA ASN A 90 -7.91 -4.06 -8.23
C ASN A 90 -9.16 -3.30 -8.70
N LEU A 91 -9.82 -3.79 -9.76
CA LEU A 91 -11.07 -3.20 -10.23
C LEU A 91 -12.16 -3.20 -9.15
N ARG A 92 -12.36 -4.35 -8.48
CA ARG A 92 -13.33 -4.51 -7.40
C ARG A 92 -13.07 -3.58 -6.23
N VAL A 93 -11.82 -3.47 -5.79
CA VAL A 93 -11.43 -2.58 -4.68
C VAL A 93 -11.67 -1.12 -5.05
N VAL A 94 -11.27 -0.72 -6.26
CA VAL A 94 -11.48 0.66 -6.74
C VAL A 94 -12.96 0.98 -6.87
N TYR A 95 -13.76 0.07 -7.43
CA TYR A 95 -15.21 0.23 -7.51
C TYR A 95 -15.87 0.33 -6.12
N SER A 96 -15.43 -0.49 -5.17
CA SER A 96 -15.94 -0.43 -3.79
C SER A 96 -15.64 0.91 -3.12
N ARG A 97 -14.48 1.51 -3.40
CA ARG A 97 -14.12 2.85 -2.93
C ARG A 97 -14.92 3.93 -3.66
N TYR A 98 -15.12 3.79 -4.96
CA TYR A 98 -15.93 4.69 -5.78
C TYR A 98 -17.38 4.74 -5.28
N LYS A 99 -18.01 3.58 -5.07
CA LYS A 99 -19.39 3.47 -4.57
C LYS A 99 -19.59 4.09 -3.18
N LYS A 100 -18.57 4.08 -2.31
CA LYS A 100 -18.63 4.72 -0.98
C LYS A 100 -18.51 6.25 -1.01
N ARG A 101 -18.00 6.81 -2.12
CA ARG A 101 -17.76 8.25 -2.28
C ARG A 101 -18.83 8.95 -3.13
N LYS A 102 -19.69 8.18 -3.80
CA LYS A 102 -20.86 8.63 -4.53
C LYS A 102 -22.05 8.68 -3.57
#